data_AF-A0A6I3SRR0-F1
#
_entry.id   AF-A0A6I3SRR0-F1
#
_cell.length_a   1.000
_cell.length_b   1.000
_cell.length_c   1.000
_cell.angle_alpha   90.00
_cell.angle_beta   90.00
_cell.angle_gamma   90.00
#
_symmetry.space_group_name_H-M   'P 1'
#
loop_
_entity.id
_entity.type
_entity.pdbx_description
1 polymer ?
#
loop_
_entity_poly.entity_id
_entity_poly.type
_entity_poly.pdbx_seq_one_letter_code
_entity_poly.pdbx_strand_id
1 'polypeptide(L)'
;MVDLNRANTYFANHVLHNEEWLITDDLTRQRALLSAETQLYRVFRNYQPEKRHLPEEAVFEQALWLLRMDESVRKSEQGVKAVSVSGLSITMEGIRRISPEVIAILGRRVGRYTD
;
A
#
# COMPACT_ATOMS: atom_id res chain seq x y z
N MET A 1 5.43 8.65 13.53
CA MET A 1 5.79 7.22 13.46
C MET A 1 4.50 6.45 13.36
N VAL A 2 4.35 5.62 12.34
CA VAL A 2 3.13 4.83 12.11
C VAL A 2 3.07 3.67 13.11
N ASP A 3 1.94 3.55 13.80
CA ASP A 3 1.72 2.61 14.91
C ASP A 3 1.00 1.34 14.42
N LEU A 4 1.60 0.19 14.71
CA LEU A 4 1.07 -1.13 14.38
C LEU A 4 -0.32 -1.39 14.99
N ASN A 5 -0.57 -0.91 16.22
CA ASN A 5 -1.87 -1.12 16.87
C ASN A 5 -2.99 -0.35 16.17
N ARG A 6 -2.68 0.85 15.66
CA ARG A 6 -3.62 1.64 14.86
C ARG A 6 -3.89 0.98 13.53
N ALA A 7 -2.86 0.44 12.86
CA ALA A 7 -3.02 -0.34 11.65
C ALA A 7 -3.92 -1.58 11.87
N ASN A 8 -3.66 -2.35 12.94
CA ASN A 8 -4.47 -3.51 13.30
C ASN A 8 -5.95 -3.15 13.52
N THR A 9 -6.20 -2.05 14.24
CA THR A 9 -7.56 -1.55 14.49
C THR A 9 -8.23 -1.10 13.19
N TYR A 10 -7.50 -0.39 12.33
CA TYR A 10 -8.00 0.06 11.04
C TYR A 10 -8.41 -1.12 10.17
N PHE A 11 -7.53 -2.10 10.00
CA PHE A 11 -7.81 -3.27 9.16
C PHE A 11 -8.96 -4.11 9.69
N ALA A 12 -9.07 -4.29 11.00
CA ALA A 12 -10.17 -5.04 11.60
C ALA A 12 -11.55 -4.40 11.35
N ASN A 13 -11.61 -3.07 11.29
CA ASN A 13 -12.87 -2.33 11.24
C ASN A 13 -13.26 -1.84 9.83
N HIS A 14 -12.28 -1.62 8.95
CA HIS A 14 -12.49 -0.87 7.70
C HIS A 14 -12.09 -1.62 6.43
N VAL A 15 -11.33 -2.72 6.54
CA VAL A 15 -10.81 -3.43 5.37
C VAL A 15 -11.26 -4.89 5.37
N LEU A 16 -12.20 -5.21 4.49
CA LEU A 16 -12.81 -6.55 4.41
C LEU A 16 -11.82 -7.64 3.97
N HIS A 17 -11.02 -7.35 2.95
CA HIS A 17 -10.02 -8.28 2.42
C HIS A 17 -8.67 -7.86 2.94
N ASN A 18 -8.16 -8.46 4.01
CA ASN A 18 -6.87 -8.11 4.61
C ASN A 18 -6.08 -9.37 5.01
N GLU A 19 -6.34 -10.48 4.33
CA GLU A 19 -5.82 -11.80 4.66
C GLU A 19 -4.29 -11.81 4.70
N GLU A 20 -3.63 -11.14 3.75
CA GLU A 20 -2.17 -11.01 3.75
C GLU A 20 -1.65 -10.27 4.98
N TRP A 21 -2.40 -9.32 5.52
CA TRP A 21 -2.06 -8.68 6.79
C TRP A 21 -2.16 -9.67 7.94
N LEU A 22 -3.28 -10.40 8.04
CA LEU A 22 -3.58 -11.31 9.16
C LEU A 22 -2.59 -12.48 9.29
N ILE A 23 -2.08 -13.01 8.18
CA ILE A 23 -1.15 -14.15 8.19
C ILE A 23 0.32 -13.75 8.37
N THR A 24 0.65 -12.47 8.20
CA THR A 24 2.01 -11.94 8.29
C THR A 24 2.39 -11.65 9.75
N ASP A 25 3.64 -11.86 10.14
CA ASP A 25 4.11 -11.55 11.50
C ASP A 25 4.27 -10.04 11.76
N ASP A 26 4.28 -9.63 13.02
CA ASP A 26 4.32 -8.22 13.42
C ASP A 26 5.59 -7.49 12.96
N LEU A 27 6.74 -8.18 12.90
CA LEU A 27 7.99 -7.57 12.43
C LEU A 27 7.88 -7.23 10.93
N THR A 28 7.32 -8.14 10.15
CA THR A 28 7.08 -7.92 8.72
C THR A 28 6.01 -6.86 8.49
N ARG A 29 4.91 -6.85 9.25
CA ARG A 29 3.90 -5.78 9.23
C ARG A 29 4.50 -4.41 9.50
N GLN A 30 5.31 -4.28 10.54
CA GLN A 30 5.97 -3.02 10.88
C GLN A 30 6.91 -2.55 9.76
N ARG A 31 7.67 -3.47 9.14
CA ARG A 31 8.53 -3.16 7.99
C ARG A 31 7.71 -2.71 6.78
N ALA A 32 6.55 -3.32 6.54
CA ALA A 32 5.65 -2.92 5.47
C ALA A 32 5.12 -1.50 5.70
N LEU A 33 4.72 -1.14 6.93
CA LEU A 33 4.29 0.22 7.29
C LEU A 33 5.39 1.27 7.06
N LEU A 34 6.61 1.01 7.52
CA LEU A 34 7.74 1.92 7.34
C LEU A 34 8.11 2.10 5.85
N SER A 35 8.05 1.00 5.09
CA SER A 35 8.32 1.01 3.65
C SER A 35 7.26 1.79 2.90
N ALA A 36 5.99 1.59 3.24
CA ALA A 36 4.85 2.31 2.71
C ALA A 36 4.96 3.82 2.99
N GLU A 37 5.20 4.21 4.24
CA GLU A 37 5.36 5.62 4.63
C GLU A 37 6.47 6.29 3.81
N THR A 38 7.64 5.66 3.76
CA THR A 38 8.80 6.15 2.99
C THR A 38 8.47 6.28 1.50
N GLN A 39 7.78 5.29 0.93
CA GLN A 39 7.39 5.30 -0.47
C GLN A 39 6.41 6.43 -0.77
N LEU A 40 5.41 6.63 0.08
CA LEU A 40 4.38 7.65 -0.12
C LEU A 40 4.96 9.06 -0.03
N TYR A 41 5.83 9.35 0.95
CA TYR A 41 6.49 10.67 1.02
C TYR A 41 7.35 10.98 -0.22
N ARG A 42 7.98 9.96 -0.83
CA ARG A 42 8.74 10.14 -2.09
C ARG A 42 7.84 10.46 -3.28
N VAL A 43 6.65 9.86 -3.33
CA VAL A 43 5.73 9.99 -4.46
C VAL A 43 4.88 11.26 -4.34
N PHE A 44 4.33 11.52 -3.16
CA PHE A 44 3.43 12.64 -2.87
C PHE A 44 4.18 13.79 -2.19
N ARG A 45 5.00 14.49 -2.97
CA ARG A 45 5.91 15.57 -2.51
C ARG A 45 5.22 16.75 -1.80
N ASN A 46 3.89 16.87 -1.92
CA ASN A 46 3.11 17.88 -1.22
C ASN A 46 2.99 17.56 0.29
N TYR A 47 3.28 16.32 0.70
CA TYR A 47 3.34 15.89 2.09
C TYR A 47 4.78 15.87 2.59
N GLN A 48 4.96 16.26 3.84
CA GLN A 48 6.25 16.35 4.52
C GLN A 48 6.10 15.87 5.96
N PRO A 49 7.00 15.01 6.47
CA PRO A 49 6.92 14.46 7.82
C PRO A 49 6.89 15.49 8.94
N GLU A 50 7.29 16.73 8.70
CA GLU A 50 7.39 17.78 9.72
C GLU A 50 6.29 18.84 9.61
N LYS A 51 5.63 18.96 8.44
CA LYS A 51 4.72 20.08 8.14
C LYS A 51 3.35 19.64 7.65
N ARG A 52 3.27 18.51 6.96
CA ARG A 52 2.03 18.00 6.37
C ARG A 52 2.11 16.49 6.28
N HIS A 53 1.75 15.82 7.37
CA HIS A 53 1.83 14.38 7.46
C HIS A 53 0.86 13.71 6.50
N LEU A 54 1.25 12.53 6.02
CA LEU A 54 0.31 11.65 5.31
C LEU A 54 -0.80 11.20 6.27
N PRO A 55 -2.05 11.08 5.79
CA PRO A 55 -3.08 10.30 6.47
C PRO A 55 -2.56 8.88 6.74
N GLU A 56 -2.78 8.37 7.95
CA GLU A 56 -2.28 7.06 8.35
C GLU A 56 -2.95 5.95 7.54
N GLU A 57 -4.23 6.12 7.19
CA GLU A 57 -5.01 5.22 6.37
C GLU A 57 -4.35 4.98 5.01
N ALA A 58 -3.78 6.02 4.40
CA ALA A 58 -3.03 5.86 3.15
C ALA A 58 -1.77 5.01 3.35
N VAL A 59 -1.08 5.17 4.48
CA VAL A 59 0.08 4.32 4.79
C VAL A 59 -0.35 2.87 5.02
N PHE A 60 -1.45 2.65 5.73
CA PHE A 60 -1.99 1.31 5.98
C PHE A 60 -2.35 0.63 4.66
N GLU A 61 -3.15 1.26 3.81
CA GLU A 61 -3.53 0.71 2.50
C GLU A 61 -2.34 0.43 1.60
N GLN A 62 -1.31 1.28 1.63
CA GLN A 62 -0.08 1.03 0.89
C GLN A 62 0.71 -0.15 1.47
N ALA A 63 0.76 -0.32 2.79
CA ALA A 63 1.46 -1.44 3.42
C ALA A 63 0.80 -2.78 3.07
N LEU A 64 -0.54 -2.86 3.14
CA LEU A 64 -1.29 -4.03 2.71
C LEU A 64 -1.06 -4.33 1.22
N TRP A 65 -1.00 -3.30 0.39
CA TRP A 65 -0.66 -3.47 -1.04
C TRP A 65 0.73 -4.06 -1.25
N LEU A 66 1.74 -3.61 -0.50
CA LEU A 66 3.09 -4.16 -0.60
C LEU A 66 3.13 -5.67 -0.26
N LEU A 67 2.40 -6.09 0.78
CA LEU A 67 2.30 -7.50 1.16
C LEU A 67 1.63 -8.35 0.06
N ARG A 68 0.54 -7.85 -0.53
CA ARG A 68 -0.15 -8.51 -1.66
C ARG A 68 0.72 -8.62 -2.91
N MET A 69 1.50 -7.59 -3.18
CA MET A 69 2.38 -7.58 -4.35
C MET A 69 3.53 -8.57 -4.20
N ASP A 70 4.11 -8.71 -3.01
CA ASP A 70 5.14 -9.71 -2.75
C ASP A 70 4.63 -11.13 -3.05
N GLU A 71 3.42 -11.47 -2.56
CA GLU A 71 2.77 -12.74 -2.87
C GLU A 71 2.47 -12.90 -4.37
N SER A 72 2.04 -11.82 -5.03
CA SER A 72 1.79 -11.82 -6.48
C SER A 72 3.07 -12.04 -7.30
N VAL A 73 4.19 -11.44 -6.89
CA VAL A 73 5.51 -11.64 -7.50
C VAL A 73 5.96 -13.09 -7.36
N ARG A 74 5.84 -13.69 -6.17
CA ARG A 74 6.16 -15.12 -5.96
C ARG A 74 5.33 -16.02 -6.87
N LYS A 75 4.03 -15.75 -7.03
CA LYS A 75 3.17 -16.48 -7.98
C LYS A 75 3.58 -16.29 -9.43
N SER A 76 4.03 -15.10 -9.81
CA SER A 76 4.56 -14.84 -11.14
C SER A 76 5.82 -15.65 -11.43
N GLU A 77 6.73 -15.79 -10.46
CA GLU A 77 7.92 -16.65 -10.59
C GLU A 77 7.55 -18.13 -10.81
N GLN A 78 6.38 -18.55 -10.33
CA GLN A 78 5.79 -19.87 -10.57
C GLN A 78 5.04 -19.99 -11.91
N GLY A 79 5.10 -18.97 -12.77
CA GLY A 79 4.49 -18.97 -14.11
C GLY A 79 3.06 -18.43 -14.18
N VAL A 80 2.52 -17.86 -13.10
CA VAL A 80 1.17 -17.25 -13.09
C VAL A 80 1.20 -15.88 -13.80
N LYS A 81 0.39 -15.72 -14.85
CA LYS A 81 0.38 -14.49 -15.68
C LYS A 81 -0.58 -13.39 -15.22
N ALA A 82 -1.60 -13.74 -14.44
CA ALA A 82 -2.58 -12.80 -13.90
C ALA A 82 -3.08 -13.26 -12.52
N VAL A 83 -3.32 -12.31 -11.63
CA VAL A 83 -3.90 -12.56 -10.30
C VAL A 83 -5.05 -11.59 -10.05
N SER A 84 -6.09 -12.06 -9.36
CA SER A 84 -7.13 -11.19 -8.81
C SER A 84 -6.72 -10.81 -7.39
N VAL A 85 -6.51 -9.52 -7.13
CA VAL A 85 -6.19 -8.99 -5.79
C VAL A 85 -7.32 -8.07 -5.39
N SER A 86 -8.06 -8.45 -4.35
CA SER A 86 -9.23 -7.68 -3.85
C SER A 86 -10.26 -7.34 -4.94
N GLY A 87 -10.53 -8.29 -5.83
CA GLY A 87 -11.48 -8.13 -6.94
C GLY A 87 -10.95 -7.36 -8.15
N LEU A 88 -9.72 -6.83 -8.08
CA LEU A 88 -9.05 -6.20 -9.21
C LEU A 88 -8.20 -7.24 -9.95
N SER A 89 -8.47 -7.42 -11.24
CA SER A 89 -7.60 -8.22 -12.11
C SER A 89 -6.31 -7.45 -12.40
N ILE A 90 -5.18 -7.98 -11.96
CA ILE A 90 -3.85 -7.39 -12.17
C ILE A 90 -3.06 -8.31 -13.10
N THR A 91 -2.66 -7.75 -14.24
CA THR A 91 -1.66 -8.36 -15.13
C THR A 91 -0.27 -8.06 -14.60
N MET A 92 0.62 -9.05 -14.56
CA MET A 92 1.97 -8.89 -13.99
C MET A 92 2.83 -7.84 -14.72
N GLU A 93 2.57 -7.58 -16.00
CA GLU A 93 3.24 -6.52 -16.79
C GLU A 93 2.82 -5.09 -16.38
N GLY A 94 1.74 -4.93 -15.59
CA GLY A 94 1.12 -3.64 -15.27
C GLY A 94 1.01 -3.35 -13.77
N ILE A 95 1.83 -4.00 -12.93
CA ILE A 95 1.75 -3.85 -11.47
C ILE A 95 1.95 -2.38 -11.06
N ARG A 96 0.90 -1.79 -10.49
CA ARG A 96 0.94 -0.43 -9.98
C ARG A 96 1.72 -0.38 -8.68
N ARG A 97 2.72 0.51 -8.61
CA ARG A 97 3.54 0.70 -7.41
C ARG A 97 2.77 1.31 -6.23
N ILE A 98 1.67 2.02 -6.49
CA ILE A 98 0.84 2.69 -5.48
C ILE A 98 -0.54 2.03 -5.48
N SER A 99 -1.04 1.73 -4.27
CA SER A 99 -2.37 1.18 -4.06
C SER A 99 -3.45 2.06 -4.67
N PRO A 100 -4.48 1.49 -5.32
CA PRO A 100 -5.65 2.25 -5.76
C PRO A 100 -6.32 3.05 -4.63
N GLU A 101 -6.40 2.47 -3.42
CA GLU A 101 -7.01 3.13 -2.25
C GLU A 101 -6.22 4.37 -1.82
N VAL A 102 -4.89 4.33 -1.91
CA VAL A 102 -4.05 5.52 -1.67
C VAL A 102 -4.39 6.64 -2.65
N ILE A 103 -4.67 6.32 -3.92
CA ILE A 103 -5.08 7.31 -4.91
C ILE A 103 -6.48 7.84 -4.61
N ALA A 104 -7.38 7.03 -4.06
CA ALA A 104 -8.69 7.48 -3.61
C ALA A 104 -8.59 8.45 -2.40
N ILE A 105 -7.69 8.16 -1.46
CA ILE A 105 -7.47 8.97 -0.24
C ILE A 105 -6.72 10.27 -0.54
N LEU A 106 -5.62 10.21 -1.30
CA LEU A 106 -4.71 11.34 -1.52
C LEU A 106 -4.96 12.08 -2.84
N GLY A 107 -5.79 11.51 -3.72
CA GLY A 107 -5.95 11.96 -5.10
C GLY A 107 -4.82 11.50 -6.02
N ARG A 108 -4.96 11.82 -7.32
CA ARG A 108 -3.93 11.51 -8.31
C ARG A 108 -2.66 12.33 -8.02
N ARG A 109 -1.50 11.74 -8.28
CA ARG A 109 -0.22 12.46 -8.27
C ARG A 109 -0.34 13.68 -9.19
N VAL A 110 -0.23 14.88 -8.63
CA VAL A 110 -0.21 16.10 -9.43
C VAL A 110 1.11 16.11 -10.20
N GLY A 111 1.04 15.76 -11.49
CA GLY A 111 2.11 16.06 -12.43
C GLY A 111 2.19 17.57 -12.56
N ARG A 112 3.39 18.14 -12.39
CA ARG A 112 3.64 19.53 -12.71
C ARG A 112 3.36 19.68 -14.20
N TYR A 113 2.21 20.25 -14.57
CA TYR A 113 2.07 20.83 -15.91
C TYR A 113 3.08 21.97 -15.95
N THR A 114 4.14 21.80 -16.73
CA THR A 114 4.97 22.90 -17.19
C THR A 114 4.12 23.67 -18.20
N ASP A 115 3.80 24.91 -17.84
CA ASP A 115 3.34 25.94 -18.78
C ASP A 115 4.39 26.17 -19.87
#